data_AF-A0A5B3FSY8-F1
#
_entry.id   AF-A0A5B3FSY8-F1
#
_cell.length_a   1.000
_cell.length_b   1.000
_cell.length_c   1.000
_cell.angle_alpha   90.00
_cell.angle_beta   90.00
_cell.angle_gamma   90.00
#
_symmetry.space_group_name_H-M   'P 1'
#
loop_
_entity.id
_entity.type
_entity.pdbx_description
1 polymer ?
#
loop_
_entity_poly.entity_id
_entity_poly.type
_entity_poly.pdbx_seq_one_letter_code
_entity_poly.pdbx_strand_id
1 'polypeptide(L)'
;MSFITESLQKKASAIIAELPTQFSTRLFIWKLADEHEHDYIEMLIAATKTEKTRSFHSLHAQIGTYLLDHSDELGIIKLDIREKNVNPFGRITESQLWEKL
;
A
#
# COMPACT_ATOMS: atom_id res chain seq x y z
N MET A 1 3.20 12.87 10.72
CA MET A 1 3.82 13.17 9.40
C MET A 1 3.54 12.00 8.49
N SER A 2 3.15 12.26 7.24
CA SER A 2 3.00 11.21 6.22
C SER A 2 4.40 10.77 5.76
N PHE A 3 4.58 9.48 5.52
CA PHE A 3 5.76 8.89 4.90
C PHE A 3 5.60 8.75 3.38
N ILE A 4 4.40 9.01 2.85
CA ILE A 4 4.09 8.90 1.43
C ILE A 4 4.88 9.94 0.66
N THR A 5 5.73 9.49 -0.27
CA THR A 5 6.58 10.35 -1.09
C THR A 5 5.82 10.87 -2.31
N GLU A 6 6.24 12.02 -2.85
CA GLU A 6 5.76 12.50 -4.17
C GLU A 6 6.05 11.50 -5.29
N SER A 7 7.12 10.70 -5.15
CA SER A 7 7.47 9.64 -6.09
C SER A 7 6.39 8.57 -6.14
N LEU A 8 5.91 8.10 -4.97
CA LEU A 8 4.77 7.18 -4.91
C LEU A 8 3.52 7.79 -5.53
N GLN A 9 3.21 9.05 -5.22
CA GLN A 9 2.02 9.73 -5.75
C GLN A 9 2.01 9.76 -7.28
N LYS A 10 3.16 10.03 -7.91
CA LYS A 10 3.29 10.05 -9.38
C LYS A 10 3.18 8.67 -10.03
N LYS A 11 3.43 7.60 -9.28
CA LYS A 11 3.49 6.22 -9.79
C LYS A 11 2.25 5.39 -9.45
N ALA A 12 1.46 5.81 -8.46
CA ALA A 12 0.33 5.04 -7.96
C ALA A 12 -0.65 4.60 -9.06
N SER A 13 -1.05 5.51 -9.96
CA SER A 13 -1.94 5.18 -11.07
C SER A 13 -1.34 4.14 -12.02
N ALA A 14 -0.03 4.22 -12.31
CA ALA A 14 0.65 3.26 -13.19
C ALA A 14 0.73 1.87 -12.53
N ILE A 15 1.11 1.81 -11.25
CA ILE A 15 1.11 0.56 -10.48
C ILE A 15 -0.28 -0.06 -10.50
N ILE A 16 -1.32 0.72 -10.19
CA ILE A 16 -2.70 0.25 -10.19
C ILE A 16 -3.08 -0.26 -11.57
N ALA A 17 -2.77 0.44 -12.65
CA ALA A 17 -3.11 0.02 -14.01
C ALA A 17 -2.66 -1.41 -14.34
N GLU A 18 -1.49 -1.82 -13.82
CA GLU A 18 -0.90 -3.14 -14.03
C GLU A 18 -1.40 -4.24 -13.06
N LEU A 19 -2.11 -3.88 -11.99
CA LEU A 19 -2.74 -4.85 -11.08
C LEU A 19 -3.97 -5.53 -11.72
N PRO A 20 -4.46 -6.65 -11.16
CA PRO A 20 -5.77 -7.18 -11.58
C PRO A 20 -6.91 -6.20 -11.28
N THR A 21 -8.10 -6.41 -11.89
CA THR A 21 -9.29 -5.57 -11.67
C THR A 21 -9.63 -5.42 -10.19
N GLN A 22 -9.53 -6.52 -9.43
CA GLN A 22 -9.58 -6.51 -7.97
C GLN A 22 -8.20 -6.80 -7.39
N PHE A 23 -7.78 -6.00 -6.43
CA PHE A 23 -6.47 -6.15 -5.80
C PHE A 23 -6.52 -5.78 -4.32
N SER A 24 -5.62 -6.36 -3.52
CA SER A 24 -5.48 -5.97 -2.12
C SER A 24 -4.43 -4.88 -1.93
N THR A 25 -4.54 -4.10 -0.85
CA THR A 25 -3.47 -3.18 -0.44
C THR A 25 -2.12 -3.88 -0.35
N ARG A 26 -2.09 -5.15 0.05
CA ARG A 26 -0.87 -5.96 0.09
C ARG A 26 -0.28 -6.15 -1.30
N LEU A 27 -1.10 -6.48 -2.30
CA LEU A 27 -0.63 -6.67 -3.66
C LEU A 27 -0.06 -5.37 -4.25
N PHE A 28 -0.70 -4.23 -3.98
CA PHE A 28 -0.16 -2.92 -4.33
C PHE A 28 1.22 -2.67 -3.69
N ILE A 29 1.35 -2.94 -2.38
CA ILE A 29 2.61 -2.79 -1.64
C ILE A 29 3.70 -3.71 -2.21
N TRP A 30 3.36 -4.93 -2.58
CA TRP A 30 4.32 -5.87 -3.16
C TRP A 30 4.82 -5.41 -4.51
N LYS A 31 3.91 -4.97 -5.39
CA LYS A 31 4.31 -4.43 -6.69
C LYS A 31 5.16 -3.17 -6.55
N LEU A 32 4.80 -2.28 -5.63
CA LEU A 32 5.62 -1.13 -5.26
C LEU A 32 7.02 -1.54 -4.77
N ALA A 33 7.11 -2.54 -3.90
CA ALA A 33 8.39 -2.99 -3.36
C ALA A 33 9.26 -3.71 -4.40
N ASP A 34 8.65 -4.41 -5.36
CA ASP A 34 9.33 -5.14 -6.44
C ASP A 34 9.84 -4.18 -7.53
N GLU A 35 8.98 -3.28 -8.01
CA GLU A 35 9.27 -2.44 -9.18
C GLU A 35 9.87 -1.07 -8.80
N HIS A 36 9.67 -0.64 -7.57
CA HIS A 36 10.13 0.65 -7.05
C HIS A 36 10.74 0.50 -5.65
N GLU A 37 11.60 -0.51 -5.49
CA GLU A 37 12.25 -0.89 -4.23
C GLU A 37 12.83 0.32 -3.47
N HIS A 38 13.56 1.20 -4.16
CA HIS A 38 14.18 2.37 -3.54
C HIS A 38 13.16 3.30 -2.87
N ASP A 39 12.03 3.59 -3.53
CA ASP A 39 10.99 4.44 -2.95
C ASP A 39 10.35 3.77 -1.73
N TYR A 40 10.09 2.47 -1.81
CA TYR A 40 9.56 1.71 -0.68
C TYR A 40 10.51 1.75 0.53
N ILE A 41 11.82 1.56 0.30
CA ILE A 41 12.84 1.62 1.34
C ILE A 41 12.92 3.02 1.95
N GLU A 42 12.91 4.09 1.16
CA GLU A 42 12.93 5.47 1.68
C GLU A 42 11.73 5.76 2.57
N MET A 43 10.52 5.35 2.15
CA MET A 43 9.32 5.49 2.98
C MET A 43 9.41 4.66 4.27
N LEU A 44 10.01 3.47 4.22
CA LEU A 44 10.22 2.63 5.39
C LEU A 44 11.24 3.24 6.35
N ILE A 45 12.35 3.80 5.84
CA ILE A 45 13.34 4.54 6.63
C ILE A 45 12.67 5.72 7.32
N ALA A 46 11.85 6.49 6.60
CA ALA A 46 11.06 7.57 7.20
C ALA A 46 10.15 7.07 8.34
N ALA A 47 9.45 5.94 8.13
CA ALA A 47 8.60 5.33 9.15
C ALA A 47 9.39 4.87 10.40
N THR A 48 10.61 4.36 10.24
CA THR A 48 11.45 3.92 11.38
C THR A 48 11.90 5.07 12.28
N LYS A 49 11.99 6.30 11.76
CA LYS A 49 12.33 7.48 12.55
C LYS A 49 11.24 7.84 13.56
N THR A 50 9.99 7.52 13.27
CA THR A 50 8.84 7.80 14.14
C THR A 50 8.35 6.58 14.91
N GLU A 51 8.38 5.40 14.30
CA GLU A 51 7.80 4.16 14.83
C GLU A 51 8.89 3.11 15.02
N LYS A 52 9.25 2.81 16.27
CA LYS A 52 10.40 1.94 16.59
C LYS A 52 10.10 0.43 16.58
N THR A 53 8.83 0.03 16.67
CA THR A 53 8.44 -1.39 16.82
C THR A 53 7.48 -1.89 15.73
N ARG A 54 6.89 -0.98 14.95
CA ARG A 54 5.83 -1.31 13.97
C ARG A 54 5.94 -0.51 12.67
N SER A 55 7.17 -0.15 12.25
CA SER A 55 7.40 0.72 11.07
C SER A 55 6.76 0.18 9.79
N PHE A 56 6.85 -1.14 9.53
CA PHE A 56 6.13 -1.79 8.41
C PHE A 56 4.63 -1.58 8.49
N HIS A 57 4.04 -1.85 9.65
CA HIS A 57 2.60 -1.71 9.85
C HIS A 57 2.16 -0.25 9.68
N SER A 58 2.93 0.70 10.20
CA SER A 58 2.63 2.13 10.08
C SER A 58 2.71 2.61 8.63
N LEU A 59 3.76 2.23 7.89
CA LEU A 59 3.87 2.51 6.46
C LEU A 59 2.71 1.91 5.66
N HIS A 60 2.41 0.62 5.87
CA HIS A 60 1.35 -0.07 5.15
C HIS A 60 -0.04 0.53 5.45
N ALA A 61 -0.28 0.96 6.69
CA ALA A 61 -1.49 1.66 7.07
C ALA A 61 -1.59 3.02 6.34
N GLN A 62 -0.50 3.79 6.27
CA GLN A 62 -0.50 5.06 5.55
C GLN A 62 -0.68 4.88 4.03
N ILE A 63 -0.14 3.81 3.45
CA ILE A 63 -0.43 3.47 2.04
C ILE A 63 -1.91 3.18 1.86
N GLY A 64 -2.53 2.42 2.78
CA GLY A 64 -3.97 2.18 2.76
C GLY A 64 -4.80 3.46 2.88
N THR A 65 -4.39 4.39 3.75
CA THR A 65 -5.00 5.72 3.87
C THR A 65 -4.83 6.53 2.58
N TYR A 66 -3.64 6.53 1.99
CA TYR A 66 -3.39 7.22 0.71
C TYR A 66 -4.31 6.72 -0.41
N LEU A 67 -4.46 5.40 -0.56
CA LEU A 67 -5.36 4.81 -1.56
C LEU A 67 -6.82 5.18 -1.32
N LEU A 68 -7.23 5.29 -0.06
CA LEU A 68 -8.58 5.73 0.30
C LEU A 68 -8.79 7.20 -0.06
N ASP A 69 -7.88 8.06 0.38
CA ASP A 69 -7.98 9.51 0.24
C ASP A 69 -7.92 9.97 -1.23
N HIS A 70 -7.29 9.17 -2.11
CA HIS A 70 -7.14 9.47 -3.54
C HIS A 70 -7.90 8.49 -4.43
N SER A 71 -8.87 7.74 -3.88
CA SER A 71 -9.59 6.68 -4.59
C SER A 71 -10.25 7.17 -5.89
N ASP A 72 -10.89 8.34 -5.85
CA ASP A 72 -11.51 8.98 -7.02
C ASP A 72 -10.49 9.28 -8.12
N GLU A 73 -9.35 9.87 -7.77
CA GLU A 73 -8.28 10.23 -8.71
C GLU A 73 -7.57 9.00 -9.30
N LEU A 74 -7.46 7.94 -8.50
CA LEU A 74 -6.85 6.68 -8.88
C LEU A 74 -7.80 5.75 -9.64
N GLY A 75 -9.08 6.10 -9.75
CA GLY A 75 -10.09 5.28 -10.44
C GLY A 75 -10.31 3.94 -9.74
N ILE A 76 -10.37 3.93 -8.42
CA ILE A 76 -10.59 2.72 -7.62
C ILE A 76 -11.67 2.93 -6.57
N ILE A 77 -12.32 1.85 -6.16
CA ILE A 77 -13.26 1.84 -5.04
C ILE A 77 -12.82 0.85 -3.96
N LYS A 78 -13.08 1.21 -2.71
CA LYS A 78 -12.87 0.33 -1.57
C LYS A 78 -14.03 -0.66 -1.45
N LEU A 79 -13.74 -1.95 -1.43
CA LEU A 79 -14.77 -2.98 -1.23
C LEU A 79 -15.02 -3.23 0.28
N ASP A 80 -16.23 -3.62 0.67
CA ASP A 80 -16.54 -3.98 2.08
C ASP A 80 -16.12 -5.42 2.44
N ILE A 81 -15.05 -5.90 1.80
CA ILE A 81 -14.46 -7.21 2.03
C ILE A 81 -12.96 -7.08 2.26
N ARG A 82 -12.40 -8.01 3.04
CA ARG A 82 -10.98 -8.08 3.33
C ARG A 82 -10.40 -9.42 2.89
N GLU A 83 -9.22 -9.36 2.30
CA GLU A 83 -8.46 -10.55 1.94
C GLU A 83 -7.65 -11.03 3.16
N LYS A 84 -7.83 -12.29 3.55
CA LYS A 84 -6.99 -12.94 4.56
C LYS A 84 -5.74 -13.50 3.92
N ASN A 85 -4.59 -13.25 4.52
CA ASN A 85 -3.32 -13.76 4.03
C ASN A 85 -2.33 -14.02 5.18
N VAL A 86 -1.38 -14.92 4.94
CA VAL A 86 -0.34 -15.27 5.92
C VAL A 86 0.86 -14.35 5.71
N ASN A 87 1.25 -13.66 6.78
CA ASN A 87 2.42 -12.79 6.76
C ASN A 87 3.73 -13.62 6.88
N PRO A 88 4.91 -13.02 6.67
CA PRO A 88 6.19 -13.73 6.75
C PRO A 88 6.50 -14.39 8.11
N PHE A 89 5.75 -14.03 9.16
CA PHE A 89 5.88 -14.59 10.51
C PHE A 89 4.84 -15.69 10.81
N GLY A 90 4.13 -16.17 9.79
CA GLY A 90 3.13 -17.23 9.92
C GLY A 90 1.79 -16.77 10.53
N ARG A 91 1.55 -15.46 10.69
CA ARG A 91 0.30 -14.94 11.26
C ARG A 91 -0.70 -14.60 10.17
N ILE A 92 -1.97 -14.91 10.41
CA ILE A 92 -3.07 -14.47 9.55
C ILE A 92 -3.26 -12.97 9.74
N THR A 93 -3.26 -12.25 8.64
CA THR A 93 -3.50 -10.80 8.55
C THR A 93 -4.53 -10.52 7.50
N GLU A 94 -5.24 -9.41 7.65
CA GLU A 94 -6.27 -8.98 6.70
C GLU A 94 -5.80 -7.73 5.97
N SER A 95 -6.05 -7.69 4.66
CA SER A 95 -5.76 -6.55 3.79
C SER A 95 -7.04 -6.05 3.14
N GLN A 96 -7.16 -4.74 2.99
CA GLN A 96 -8.29 -4.11 2.30
C GLN A 96 -8.27 -4.50 0.82
N LEU A 97 -9.42 -4.87 0.27
CA LEU A 97 -9.61 -5.07 -1.18
C LEU A 97 -10.12 -3.81 -1.86
N TRP A 98 -9.70 -3.66 -3.10
CA TRP A 98 -10.03 -2.55 -4.01
C TRP A 98 -10.47 -3.12 -5.34
N GLU A 99 -11.31 -2.37 -6.05
CA GLU A 99 -11.72 -2.66 -7.42
C GLU A 99 -11.49 -1.42 -8.29
N LYS A 100 -10.99 -1.63 -9.51
CA LYS A 100 -10.84 -0.56 -10.50
C LYS A 100 -12.19 -0.18 -11.10
N LEU A 101 -12.39 1.11 -11.33
CA LEU A 101 -13.54 1.68 -12.04
C LEU A 101 -13.38 1.61 -13.56
#